data_AF-A0A7H4LS37-F1
#
_entry.id   AF-A0A7H4LS37-F1
#
_cell.length_a   1.000
_cell.length_b   1.000
_cell.length_c   1.000
_cell.angle_alpha   90.00
_cell.angle_beta   90.00
_cell.angle_gamma   90.00
#
_symmetry.space_group_name_H-M   'P 1'
#
loop_
_entity.id
_entity.type
_entity.pdbx_description
1 polymer ?
#
loop_
_entity_poly.entity_id
_entity_poly.type
_entity_poly.pdbx_seq_one_letter_code
_entity_poly.pdbx_strand_id
1 'polypeptide(L)' 'MNDEKELYFDLLITDKNFTLNPGNEPVLCKNRDSIGQDIIHMIIESALTNS' A
#
# COMPACT_ATOMS: atom_id res chain seq x y z
N MET A 1 6.97 6.11 25.66
CA MET A 1 6.21 5.45 24.59
C MET A 1 6.49 6.29 23.35
N ASN A 2 7.26 5.77 22.39
CA ASN A 2 7.45 6.49 21.14
C ASN A 2 6.18 6.27 20.33
N ASP A 3 5.24 7.21 20.42
CA ASP A 3 4.13 7.26 19.49
C ASP A 3 4.73 7.72 18.16
N GLU A 4 5.15 6.76 17.34
CA GLU A 4 5.54 7.06 15.97
C GLU A 4 4.37 7.71 15.27
N LYS A 5 4.59 8.92 14.76
CA LYS A 5 3.57 9.69 14.06
C LYS A 5 3.07 8.89 12.87
N GLU A 6 1.77 8.71 12.78
CA GLU A 6 1.13 8.06 11.64
C GLU A 6 1.02 9.04 10.47
N LEU A 7 1.71 8.73 9.39
CA LEU A 7 1.77 9.51 8.16
C LEU A 7 1.60 8.57 6.96
N TYR A 8 1.41 9.14 5.76
CA TYR A 8 1.39 8.41 4.50
C TYR A 8 0.35 7.28 4.51
N PHE A 9 -0.92 7.63 4.69
CA PHE A 9 -2.01 6.65 4.72
C PHE A 9 -2.42 6.27 3.30
N ASP A 10 -2.67 4.97 3.10
CA ASP A 10 -3.18 4.43 1.84
C ASP A 10 -4.01 3.16 2.08
N LEU A 11 -4.61 2.61 1.02
CA LEU A 11 -5.31 1.33 1.02
C LEU A 11 -4.31 0.17 0.90
N LEU A 12 -4.46 -0.83 1.77
CA LEU A 12 -3.64 -2.04 1.73
C LEU A 12 -4.02 -2.89 0.51
N ILE A 13 -3.17 -2.85 -0.51
CA ILE A 13 -3.20 -3.76 -1.66
C ILE A 13 -2.31 -4.99 -1.41
N THR A 14 -2.88 -6.18 -1.56
CA THR A 14 -2.16 -7.47 -1.57
C THR A 14 -2.61 -8.29 -2.77
N ASP A 15 -1.72 -9.09 -3.37
CA ASP A 15 -2.05 -9.92 -4.53
C ASP A 15 -2.74 -9.15 -5.67
N LYS A 16 -2.34 -7.88 -5.85
CA LYS A 16 -2.88 -6.93 -6.84
C LYS A 16 -4.37 -6.59 -6.66
N ASN A 17 -4.90 -6.73 -5.44
CA ASN A 17 -6.27 -6.36 -5.11
C ASN A 17 -6.38 -5.70 -3.72
N PHE A 18 -7.50 -5.05 -3.43
CA PHE A 18 -7.75 -4.47 -2.11
C PHE A 18 -7.88 -5.57 -1.06
N THR A 19 -7.14 -5.42 0.03
CA THR A 19 -7.33 -6.24 1.23
C THR A 19 -8.57 -5.75 1.94
N LEU A 20 -9.52 -6.65 2.16
CA LEU A 20 -10.76 -6.34 2.86
C LEU A 20 -10.73 -6.93 4.26
N ASN A 21 -11.29 -6.19 5.21
CA ASN A 21 -11.57 -6.70 6.55
C ASN A 21 -12.79 -7.67 6.50
N PRO A 22 -13.14 -8.38 7.60
CA PRO A 22 -14.31 -9.25 7.64
C PRO A 22 -15.66 -8.56 7.37
N GLY A 23 -15.72 -7.23 7.49
CA GLY A 23 -16.87 -6.39 7.14
C GLY A 23 -16.90 -5.98 5.67
N ASN A 24 -15.99 -6.49 4.84
CA ASN A 24 -15.85 -6.16 3.43
C ASN A 24 -15.45 -4.70 3.16
N GLU A 25 -14.79 -4.05 4.11
CA GLU A 25 -14.25 -2.70 3.97
C GLU A 25 -12.74 -2.74 3.69
N PRO A 26 -12.20 -1.84 2.86
CA PRO A 26 -10.76 -1.74 2.61
C PRO A 26 -9.96 -1.50 3.89
N VAL A 27 -8.86 -2.25 4.03
CA VAL A 27 -7.90 -2.07 5.12
C VAL A 27 -6.94 -0.92 4.76
N LEU A 28 -6.54 -0.12 5.75
CA LEU A 28 -5.54 0.94 5.58
C LEU A 28 -4.13 0.44 5.92
N CYS A 29 -3.14 0.98 5.22
CA CYS A 29 -1.72 0.91 5.56
C CYS A 29 -1.17 2.33 5.81
N LYS A 30 0.03 2.43 6.40
CA LYS A 30 0.66 3.72 6.72
C LYS A 30 2.17 3.63 6.77
N ASN A 31 2.82 4.78 6.80
CA ASN A 31 4.26 4.92 6.98
C ASN A 31 5.04 4.03 5.98
N ARG A 32 5.92 3.16 6.49
CA ARG A 32 6.79 2.32 5.68
C ARG A 32 6.00 1.36 4.77
N ASP A 33 4.82 0.92 5.20
CA ASP A 33 4.03 -0.05 4.44
C ASP A 33 3.42 0.59 3.20
N SER A 34 2.85 1.80 3.33
CA SER A 34 2.36 2.59 2.18
C SER A 34 3.50 2.96 1.23
N ILE A 35 4.63 3.46 1.75
CA ILE A 35 5.80 3.80 0.93
C ILE A 35 6.33 2.58 0.16
N GLY A 36 6.33 1.40 0.79
CA GLY A 36 6.74 0.16 0.14
C GLY A 36 5.82 -0.24 -1.01
N GLN A 37 4.50 -0.05 -0.86
CA GLN A 37 3.53 -0.33 -1.92
C GLN A 37 3.75 0.56 -3.13
N ASP A 38 3.99 1.86 -2.94
CA ASP A 38 4.25 2.79 -4.03
C ASP A 38 5.50 2.40 -4.82
N ILE A 39 6.57 1.99 -4.14
CA ILE A 39 7.81 1.54 -4.80
C ILE A 39 7.54 0.28 -5.64
N ILE A 40 6.81 -0.69 -5.10
CA ILE A 40 6.47 -1.93 -5.83
C ILE A 40 5.61 -1.61 -7.06
N HIS A 41 4.56 -0.79 -6.90
CA HIS A 41 3.71 -0.37 -8.01
C HIS A 41 4.52 0.36 -9.09
N MET A 42 5.37 1.32 -8.70
CA MET A 42 6.21 2.05 -9.64
C MET A 42 7.17 1.12 -10.42
N ILE A 43 7.78 0.12 -9.77
CA ILE A 43 8.62 -0.86 -10.47
C ILE A 43 7.82 -1.67 -11.48
N ILE A 44 6.64 -2.16 -11.09
CA ILE A 44 5.76 -2.92 -12.01
C ILE A 44 5.32 -2.05 -13.18
N GLU A 45 4.86 -0.84 -12.91
CA GLU A 45 4.39 0.11 -13.94
C GLU A 45 5.53 0.53 -14.88
N SER A 46 6.73 0.78 -14.36
CA SER A 46 7.90 1.11 -15.17
C SER A 46 8.37 -0.04 -16.06
N ALA A 47 8.24 -1.29 -15.60
CA ALA A 47 8.53 -2.46 -16.41
C ALA A 47 7.49 -2.64 -17.54
N LEU A 48 6.22 -2.32 -17.29
CA LEU A 48 5.13 -2.44 -18.27
C LEU A 48 5.08 -1.29 -19.28
N THR A 49 5.54 -0.10 -18.89
CA THR A 49 5.48 1.11 -19.75
C THR A 49 6.53 1.12 -20.86
N ASN A 50 7.55 0.26 -20.78
CA ASN A 50 8.65 0.17 -21.76
C ASN A 50 8.50 -0.97 -22.78
N SER A 51 7.32 -1.59 -22.87
CA SER A 51 7.00 -2.70 -23.79
C SER A 51 5.95 -2.35 -24.84
#